data_AF-A0A2L0F0S6-F1
#
_entry.id   AF-A0A2L0F0S6-F1
#
_cell.length_a   1.000
_cell.length_b   1.000
_cell.length_c   1.000
_cell.angle_alpha   90.00
_cell.angle_beta   90.00
_cell.angle_gamma   90.00
#
_symmetry.space_group_name_H-M   'P 1'
#
loop_
_entity.id
_entity.type
_entity.pdbx_description
1 polymer ?
#
loop_
_entity_poly.entity_id
_entity_poly.type
_entity_poly.pdbx_seq_one_letter_code
_entity_poly.pdbx_strand_id
1 'polypeptide(L)'
;MKIVQQHIARHQTRFHDHPFFARLDKDPPLDQLAPFPFCFTFFALAFQDILRTCDERVTHPDFKRMVHRHRLEDAGHDRWFLADLATLGIEPPTGTQMFAPAHDAARRAGFALMSEALGARHDACVLTLLLAIESTGHVFFERIARYIARIGETRRLRYFSQSHLDVEMAHDVFEKDTDAQIESLALAPEVREEALQLVDRCYRELTAMYDGIEAQIAAHASGAASVRSRPRPGIGAGLHASAAPSLRPFARRAPARDGARRTR
;
A
#
# COMPACT_ATOMS: atom_id res chain seq x y z
N MET A 1 3.00 -23.55 13.46
CA MET A 1 3.57 -22.43 12.69
C MET A 1 4.59 -21.62 13.47
N LYS A 2 4.92 -22.01 14.72
CA LYS A 2 5.79 -21.26 15.64
C LYS A 2 7.09 -20.71 15.02
N ILE A 3 7.84 -21.53 14.29
CA ILE A 3 9.10 -21.09 13.66
C ILE A 3 8.85 -19.98 12.61
N VAL A 4 7.74 -20.07 11.87
CA VAL A 4 7.36 -19.06 10.87
C VAL A 4 6.97 -17.75 11.55
N GLN A 5 6.16 -17.78 12.61
CA GLN A 5 5.82 -16.57 13.38
C GLN A 5 7.06 -15.91 14.00
N GLN A 6 7.98 -16.69 14.55
CA GLN A 6 9.26 -16.17 15.06
C GLN A 6 10.10 -15.52 13.96
N HIS A 7 10.03 -16.03 12.73
CA HIS A 7 10.70 -15.44 11.58
C HIS A 7 10.05 -14.12 11.14
N ILE A 8 8.71 -14.06 11.14
CA ILE A 8 7.94 -12.83 10.92
C ILE A 8 8.34 -11.77 11.96
N ALA A 9 8.32 -12.11 13.26
CA ALA A 9 8.67 -11.16 14.33
C ALA A 9 10.09 -10.57 14.20
N ARG A 10 11.06 -11.38 13.74
CA ARG A 10 12.44 -10.90 13.46
C ARG A 10 12.46 -9.90 12.32
N HIS A 11 11.71 -10.16 11.25
CA HIS A 11 11.59 -9.24 10.13
C HIS A 11 10.82 -7.97 10.51
N GLN A 12 9.74 -8.09 11.28
CA GLN A 12 8.98 -6.96 11.81
C GLN A 12 9.88 -6.01 12.60
N THR A 13 10.74 -6.56 13.46
CA THR A 13 11.72 -5.79 14.24
C THR A 13 12.66 -4.99 13.33
N ARG A 14 13.15 -5.59 12.24
CA ARG A 14 14.02 -4.88 11.27
C ARG A 14 13.25 -3.83 10.46
N PHE A 15 12.02 -4.14 10.10
CA PHE A 15 11.15 -3.27 9.32
C PHE A 15 10.75 -2.02 10.12
N HIS A 16 10.61 -2.14 11.44
CA HIS A 16 10.41 -1.01 12.34
C HIS A 16 11.49 0.08 12.19
N ASP A 17 12.72 -0.31 11.91
CA ASP A 17 13.86 0.61 11.77
C ASP A 17 13.99 1.22 10.35
N HIS A 18 13.00 1.02 9.48
CA HIS A 18 13.02 1.55 8.12
C HIS A 18 13.14 3.10 8.10
N PRO A 19 13.93 3.69 7.17
CA PRO A 19 14.15 5.14 7.10
C PRO A 19 12.87 6.00 7.04
N PHE A 20 11.82 5.50 6.39
CA PHE A 20 10.50 6.14 6.40
C PHE A 20 9.98 6.38 7.82
N PHE A 21 10.04 5.37 8.70
CA PHE A 21 9.58 5.51 10.08
C PHE A 21 10.50 6.41 10.90
N ALA A 22 11.82 6.35 10.65
CA ALA A 22 12.78 7.27 11.28
C ALA A 22 12.56 8.74 10.86
N ARG A 23 12.02 8.99 9.65
CA ARG A 23 11.60 10.32 9.22
C ARG A 23 10.41 10.82 10.03
N LEU A 24 9.41 9.98 10.29
CA LEU A 24 8.24 10.35 11.09
C LEU A 24 8.61 10.78 12.52
N ASP A 25 9.66 10.20 13.11
CA ASP A 25 10.16 10.58 14.45
C ASP A 25 10.78 11.98 14.53
N LYS A 26 11.05 12.61 13.39
CA LYS A 26 11.53 13.98 13.32
C LYS A 26 10.41 15.00 13.24
N ASP A 27 9.16 14.54 13.32
CA ASP A 27 7.93 15.33 13.24
C ASP A 27 7.97 16.35 12.07
N PRO A 28 8.30 15.90 10.83
CA PRO A 28 8.27 16.81 9.69
C PRO A 28 6.86 17.39 9.52
N PRO A 29 6.70 18.61 9.01
CA PRO A 29 5.37 19.10 8.67
C PRO A 29 4.76 18.22 7.57
N LEU A 30 3.43 18.03 7.61
CA LEU A 30 2.75 17.05 6.76
C LEU A 30 2.91 17.33 5.25
N ASP A 31 3.10 18.59 4.86
CA ASP A 31 3.35 18.97 3.46
C ASP A 31 4.63 18.34 2.90
N GLN A 32 5.64 18.12 3.74
CA GLN A 32 6.87 17.42 3.34
C GLN A 32 6.62 15.93 3.07
N LEU A 33 5.55 15.34 3.62
CA LEU A 33 5.13 13.96 3.38
C LEU A 33 4.04 13.86 2.32
N ALA A 34 3.61 14.96 1.69
CA ALA A 34 2.51 14.97 0.72
C ALA A 34 2.62 13.90 -0.40
N PRO A 35 3.82 13.54 -0.91
CA PRO A 35 3.92 12.45 -1.88
C PRO A 35 3.50 11.07 -1.33
N PHE A 36 3.65 10.81 -0.03
CA PHE A 36 3.43 9.49 0.55
C PHE A 36 2.01 8.95 0.33
N PRO A 37 0.93 9.63 0.78
CA PRO A 37 -0.42 9.09 0.62
C PRO A 37 -0.76 8.89 -0.87
N PHE A 38 -0.33 9.81 -1.74
CA PHE A 38 -0.52 9.68 -3.18
C PHE A 38 0.18 8.42 -3.72
N CYS A 39 1.49 8.28 -3.51
CA CYS A 39 2.29 7.14 -3.98
C CYS A 39 1.81 5.79 -3.42
N PHE A 40 1.31 5.77 -2.18
CA PHE A 40 0.85 4.56 -1.49
C PHE A 40 -0.53 4.07 -1.98
N THR A 41 -1.30 4.92 -2.67
CA THR A 41 -2.70 4.62 -3.08
C THR A 41 -2.84 3.26 -3.77
N PHE A 42 -1.95 2.90 -4.69
CA PHE A 42 -2.06 1.62 -5.39
C PHE A 42 -2.06 0.44 -4.41
N PHE A 43 -1.13 0.44 -3.45
CA PHE A 43 -1.01 -0.64 -2.48
C PHE A 43 -2.23 -0.69 -1.56
N ALA A 44 -2.67 0.47 -1.04
CA ALA A 44 -3.85 0.55 -0.16
C ALA A 44 -5.11 -0.03 -0.82
N LEU A 45 -5.30 0.18 -2.13
CA LEU A 45 -6.42 -0.39 -2.87
C LEU A 45 -6.21 -1.87 -3.22
N ALA A 46 -5.01 -2.25 -3.66
CA ALA A 46 -4.69 -3.63 -4.03
C ALA A 46 -4.75 -4.59 -2.83
N PHE A 47 -4.55 -4.10 -1.61
CA PHE A 47 -4.55 -4.92 -0.40
C PHE A 47 -5.89 -5.65 -0.20
N GLN A 48 -7.03 -4.98 -0.42
CA GLN A 48 -8.35 -5.60 -0.33
C GLN A 48 -8.50 -6.79 -1.28
N ASP A 49 -7.96 -6.67 -2.50
CA ASP A 49 -7.98 -7.77 -3.48
C ASP A 49 -7.05 -8.93 -3.08
N ILE A 50 -5.91 -8.64 -2.45
CA ILE A 50 -5.02 -9.67 -1.90
C ILE A 50 -5.74 -10.46 -0.80
N LEU A 51 -6.39 -9.78 0.15
CA LEU A 51 -7.15 -10.43 1.24
C LEU A 51 -8.30 -11.28 0.70
N ARG A 52 -9.07 -10.74 -0.25
CA ARG A 52 -10.15 -11.47 -0.92
C ARG A 52 -9.63 -12.72 -1.63
N THR A 53 -8.51 -12.61 -2.34
CA THR A 53 -7.90 -13.73 -3.07
C THR A 53 -7.39 -14.81 -2.10
N CYS A 54 -6.77 -14.42 -0.99
CA CYS A 54 -6.35 -15.35 0.05
C CYS A 54 -7.55 -16.13 0.61
N ASP A 55 -8.62 -15.42 0.96
CA ASP A 55 -9.86 -16.03 1.46
C ASP A 55 -10.45 -17.00 0.43
N GLU A 56 -10.64 -16.60 -0.82
CA GLU A 56 -11.18 -17.46 -1.88
C GLU A 56 -10.35 -18.74 -2.12
N ARG A 57 -9.04 -18.71 -1.88
CA ARG A 57 -8.13 -19.83 -2.17
C ARG A 57 -7.96 -20.84 -1.04
N VAL A 58 -8.03 -20.41 0.22
CA VAL A 58 -7.86 -21.33 1.35
C VAL A 58 -9.03 -22.30 1.43
N THR A 59 -8.73 -23.58 1.60
CA THR A 59 -9.74 -24.67 1.58
C THR A 59 -9.86 -25.40 2.91
N HIS A 60 -8.75 -25.56 3.64
CA HIS A 60 -8.71 -26.26 4.90
C HIS A 60 -9.46 -25.47 5.98
N PRO A 61 -10.41 -26.09 6.70
CA PRO A 61 -11.32 -25.36 7.60
C PRO A 61 -10.63 -24.49 8.65
N ASP A 62 -9.54 -24.95 9.24
CA ASP A 62 -8.84 -24.21 10.29
C ASP A 62 -8.18 -22.93 9.77
N PHE A 63 -7.48 -23.02 8.64
CA PHE A 63 -6.90 -21.85 7.97
C PHE A 63 -7.99 -20.93 7.42
N LYS A 64 -9.05 -21.51 6.85
CA LYS A 64 -10.16 -20.76 6.23
C LYS A 64 -10.84 -19.84 7.24
N ARG A 65 -11.09 -20.32 8.47
CA ARG A 65 -11.70 -19.49 9.52
C ARG A 65 -10.82 -18.27 9.86
N MET A 66 -9.51 -18.48 10.00
CA MET A 66 -8.56 -17.41 10.33
C MET A 66 -8.47 -16.38 9.21
N VAL A 67 -8.23 -16.84 7.98
CA VAL A 67 -8.12 -16.00 6.79
C VAL A 67 -9.41 -15.22 6.52
N HIS A 68 -10.56 -15.88 6.65
CA HIS A 68 -11.85 -15.22 6.45
C HIS A 68 -12.11 -14.14 7.50
N ARG A 69 -11.80 -14.40 8.76
CA ARG A 69 -11.94 -13.41 9.83
C ARG A 69 -11.07 -12.17 9.57
N HIS A 70 -9.79 -12.37 9.25
CA HIS A 70 -8.87 -11.26 8.95
C HIS A 70 -9.37 -10.40 7.77
N ARG A 71 -9.92 -11.03 6.71
CA ARG A 71 -10.55 -10.29 5.60
C ARG A 71 -11.72 -9.42 6.07
N LEU A 72 -12.55 -9.92 6.99
CA LEU A 72 -13.71 -9.16 7.50
C LEU A 72 -13.28 -8.01 8.41
N GLU A 73 -12.23 -8.21 9.18
CA GLU A 73 -11.64 -7.20 10.08
C GLU A 73 -11.06 -6.02 9.30
N ASP A 74 -10.36 -6.27 8.18
CA ASP A 74 -9.78 -5.22 7.34
C ASP A 74 -10.78 -4.58 6.34
N ALA A 75 -12.00 -5.11 6.25
CA ALA A 75 -12.96 -4.72 5.22
C ALA A 75 -13.34 -3.22 5.34
N GLY A 76 -13.07 -2.46 4.27
CA GLY A 76 -13.41 -1.04 4.17
C GLY A 76 -12.28 -0.08 4.53
N HIS A 77 -11.08 -0.59 4.84
CA HIS A 77 -9.89 0.22 5.05
C HIS A 77 -9.50 1.04 3.82
N ASP A 78 -9.72 0.51 2.61
CA ASP A 78 -9.58 1.25 1.34
C ASP A 78 -10.46 2.52 1.30
N ARG A 79 -11.70 2.43 1.80
CA ARG A 79 -12.62 3.56 1.85
C ARG A 79 -12.19 4.59 2.88
N TRP A 80 -11.66 4.15 4.02
CA TRP A 80 -11.07 5.08 5.00
C TRP A 80 -9.86 5.80 4.42
N PHE A 81 -9.00 5.08 3.70
CA PHE A 81 -7.84 5.67 3.05
C PHE A 81 -8.23 6.74 2.03
N LEU A 82 -9.18 6.46 1.14
CA LEU A 82 -9.66 7.42 0.16
C LEU A 82 -10.34 8.64 0.80
N ALA A 83 -11.07 8.44 1.90
CA ALA A 83 -11.66 9.54 2.66
C ALA A 83 -10.59 10.44 3.30
N ASP A 84 -9.48 9.86 3.75
CA ASP A 84 -8.35 10.60 4.29
C ASP A 84 -7.64 11.40 3.19
N LEU A 85 -7.44 10.83 1.99
CA LEU A 85 -6.91 11.59 0.85
C LEU A 85 -7.74 12.85 0.57
N ALA A 86 -9.07 12.70 0.50
CA ALA A 86 -9.98 13.82 0.29
C ALA A 86 -9.87 14.86 1.43
N THR A 87 -9.80 14.40 2.68
CA THR A 87 -9.63 15.27 3.86
C THR A 87 -8.29 16.01 3.85
N LEU A 88 -7.26 15.39 3.27
CA LEU A 88 -5.94 15.98 3.08
C LEU A 88 -5.86 16.93 1.87
N GLY A 89 -6.91 17.01 1.06
CA GLY A 89 -6.91 17.78 -0.20
C GLY A 89 -6.09 17.13 -1.31
N ILE A 90 -5.88 15.81 -1.22
CA ILE A 90 -5.16 15.01 -2.20
C ILE A 90 -6.18 14.34 -3.11
N GLU A 91 -6.19 14.70 -4.37
CA GLU A 91 -7.01 14.01 -5.37
C GLU A 91 -6.47 12.59 -5.61
N PRO A 92 -7.34 11.56 -5.58
CA PRO A 92 -6.92 10.21 -5.90
C PRO A 92 -6.30 10.14 -7.31
N PRO A 93 -5.22 9.37 -7.50
CA PRO A 93 -4.63 9.19 -8.82
C PRO A 93 -5.63 8.57 -9.80
N THR A 94 -5.72 9.14 -10.99
CA THR A 94 -6.42 8.54 -12.13
C THR A 94 -5.83 7.19 -12.50
N GLY A 95 -6.59 6.38 -13.25
CA GLY A 95 -6.10 5.10 -13.77
C GLY A 95 -4.74 5.21 -14.46
N THR A 96 -4.50 6.25 -15.28
CA THR A 96 -3.18 6.46 -15.92
C THR A 96 -2.09 6.81 -14.90
N GLN A 97 -2.40 7.65 -13.89
CA GLN A 97 -1.43 8.03 -12.87
C GLN A 97 -1.01 6.84 -12.00
N MET A 98 -1.90 5.89 -11.73
CA MET A 98 -1.59 4.63 -11.03
C MET A 98 -0.50 3.80 -11.72
N PHE A 99 -0.32 3.98 -13.03
CA PHE A 99 0.72 3.32 -13.83
C PHE A 99 1.96 4.20 -14.08
N ALA A 100 1.98 5.43 -13.56
CA ALA A 100 3.13 6.32 -13.66
C ALA A 100 4.28 5.92 -12.71
N PRO A 101 5.51 6.46 -12.91
CA PRO A 101 6.67 6.13 -12.08
C PRO A 101 6.51 6.41 -10.58
N ALA A 102 5.70 7.42 -10.21
CA ALA A 102 5.47 7.77 -8.80
C ALA A 102 4.82 6.63 -7.99
N HIS A 103 4.09 5.72 -8.65
CA HIS A 103 3.43 4.58 -8.00
C HIS A 103 4.16 3.25 -8.25
N ASP A 104 5.32 3.26 -8.92
CA ASP A 104 5.96 2.00 -9.33
C ASP A 104 6.29 1.09 -8.14
N ALA A 105 6.83 1.65 -7.06
CA ALA A 105 7.19 0.89 -5.87
C ALA A 105 5.97 0.23 -5.21
N ALA A 106 4.90 0.99 -4.98
CA ALA A 106 3.65 0.47 -4.41
C ALA A 106 2.96 -0.54 -5.34
N ARG A 107 2.98 -0.29 -6.65
CA ARG A 107 2.42 -1.18 -7.66
C ARG A 107 3.17 -2.51 -7.75
N ARG A 108 4.50 -2.47 -7.72
CA ARG A 108 5.34 -3.67 -7.73
C ARG A 108 5.10 -4.53 -6.49
N ALA A 109 5.03 -3.91 -5.31
CA ALA A 109 4.69 -4.64 -4.09
C ALA A 109 3.30 -5.26 -4.14
N GLY A 110 2.27 -4.51 -4.57
CA GLY A 110 0.92 -5.03 -4.73
C GLY A 110 0.84 -6.24 -5.67
N PHE A 111 1.49 -6.17 -6.84
CA PHE A 111 1.52 -7.31 -7.77
C PHE A 111 2.33 -8.49 -7.25
N ALA A 112 3.47 -8.25 -6.59
CA ALA A 112 4.28 -9.32 -6.05
C ALA A 112 3.52 -10.09 -4.97
N LEU A 113 2.86 -9.40 -4.03
CA LEU A 113 2.07 -10.03 -2.97
C LEU A 113 0.82 -10.74 -3.53
N MET A 114 0.15 -10.16 -4.53
CA MET A 114 -0.91 -10.85 -5.26
C MET A 114 -0.40 -12.14 -5.93
N SER A 115 0.81 -12.11 -6.49
CA SER A 115 1.44 -13.29 -7.07
C SER A 115 1.73 -14.35 -6.01
N GLU A 116 2.15 -13.98 -4.80
CA GLU A 116 2.29 -14.93 -3.69
C GLU A 116 0.94 -15.54 -3.30
N ALA A 117 -0.12 -14.73 -3.21
CA ALA A 117 -1.46 -15.20 -2.89
C ALA A 117 -1.97 -16.21 -3.93
N LEU A 118 -1.83 -15.90 -5.23
CA LEU A 118 -2.23 -16.77 -6.34
C LEU A 118 -1.34 -18.00 -6.52
N GLY A 119 -0.05 -17.87 -6.18
CA GLY A 119 0.97 -18.91 -6.36
C GLY A 119 1.11 -19.86 -5.17
N ALA A 120 0.56 -19.52 -4.00
CA ALA A 120 0.66 -20.34 -2.80
C ALA A 120 0.13 -21.77 -3.04
N ARG A 121 0.97 -22.76 -2.73
CA ARG A 121 0.66 -24.19 -2.90
C ARG A 121 -0.02 -24.82 -1.70
N HIS A 122 0.13 -24.18 -0.53
CA HIS A 122 -0.37 -24.67 0.74
C HIS A 122 -1.14 -23.57 1.45
N ASP A 123 -2.25 -23.93 2.10
CA ASP A 123 -3.06 -22.98 2.89
C ASP A 123 -2.25 -22.32 4.02
N ALA A 124 -1.25 -23.03 4.57
CA ALA A 124 -0.31 -22.47 5.51
C ALA A 124 0.52 -21.31 4.92
N CYS A 125 0.87 -21.36 3.63
CA CYS A 125 1.56 -20.26 2.95
C CYS A 125 0.64 -19.06 2.76
N VAL A 126 -0.65 -19.29 2.49
CA VAL A 126 -1.64 -18.21 2.39
C VAL A 126 -1.81 -17.50 3.73
N LEU A 127 -1.98 -18.25 4.82
CA LEU A 127 -2.01 -17.67 6.16
C LEU A 127 -0.69 -16.94 6.49
N THR A 128 0.45 -17.52 6.13
CA THR A 128 1.77 -16.90 6.35
C THR A 128 1.88 -15.54 5.63
N LEU A 129 1.36 -15.43 4.41
CA LEU A 129 1.34 -14.17 3.67
C LEU A 129 0.57 -13.09 4.44
N LEU A 130 -0.62 -13.43 4.95
CA LEU A 130 -1.44 -12.49 5.72
C LEU A 130 -0.74 -12.04 6.99
N LEU A 131 -0.26 -12.98 7.81
CA LEU A 131 0.47 -12.66 9.05
C LEU A 131 1.71 -11.79 8.77
N ALA A 132 2.42 -12.04 7.67
CA ALA A 132 3.55 -11.22 7.29
C ALA A 132 3.12 -9.78 6.90
N ILE A 133 2.06 -9.61 6.11
CA ILE A 133 1.58 -8.26 5.74
C ILE A 133 1.02 -7.54 6.96
N GLU A 134 0.18 -8.19 7.76
CA GLU A 134 -0.40 -7.68 9.01
C GLU A 134 0.67 -7.17 9.98
N SER A 135 1.74 -7.95 10.17
CA SER A 135 2.86 -7.52 11.02
C SER A 135 3.53 -6.22 10.54
N THR A 136 3.56 -5.94 9.23
CA THR A 136 4.02 -4.65 8.70
C THR A 136 2.98 -3.54 8.84
N GLY A 137 1.69 -3.89 8.77
CA GLY A 137 0.56 -3.02 9.07
C GLY A 137 0.63 -2.48 10.50
N HIS A 138 0.86 -3.34 11.49
CA HIS A 138 1.05 -2.92 12.88
C HIS A 138 2.15 -1.87 13.04
N VAL A 139 3.32 -2.10 12.43
CA VAL A 139 4.42 -1.12 12.44
C VAL A 139 3.96 0.18 11.78
N PHE A 140 3.33 0.10 10.60
CA PHE A 140 2.88 1.30 9.90
C PHE A 140 1.86 2.12 10.70
N PHE A 141 0.78 1.49 11.19
CA PHE A 141 -0.29 2.17 11.89
C PHE A 141 0.15 2.72 13.25
N GLU A 142 0.98 1.98 13.99
CA GLU A 142 1.57 2.47 15.23
C GLU A 142 2.36 3.76 14.99
N ARG A 143 3.20 3.76 13.95
CA ARG A 143 4.13 4.86 13.66
C ARG A 143 3.41 6.07 13.08
N ILE A 144 2.46 5.86 12.17
CA ILE A 144 1.72 6.98 11.54
C ILE A 144 0.75 7.64 12.52
N ALA A 145 0.01 6.87 13.33
CA ALA A 145 -0.95 7.42 14.29
C ALA A 145 -0.24 8.27 15.35
N ARG A 146 0.89 7.78 15.88
CA ARG A 146 1.73 8.53 16.82
C ARG A 146 2.26 9.81 16.20
N TYR A 147 2.75 9.76 14.96
CA TYR A 147 3.22 10.94 14.25
C TYR A 147 2.11 11.98 14.06
N ILE A 148 0.94 11.58 13.54
CA ILE A 148 -0.23 12.46 13.34
C ILE A 148 -0.63 13.14 14.64
N ALA A 149 -0.61 12.41 15.77
CA ALA A 149 -0.87 12.97 17.08
C ALA A 149 0.20 13.99 17.52
N ARG A 150 1.50 13.69 17.33
CA ARG A 150 2.61 14.58 17.73
C ARG A 150 2.63 15.89 16.96
N ILE A 151 2.33 15.87 15.65
CA ILE A 151 2.29 17.11 14.84
C ILE A 151 1.01 17.93 15.08
N GLY A 152 0.07 17.44 15.89
CA GLY A 152 -1.17 18.15 16.23
C GLY A 152 -2.14 18.27 15.05
N GLU A 153 -2.16 17.29 14.14
CA GLU A 153 -3.10 17.30 13.03
C GLU A 153 -4.55 17.17 13.54
N THR A 154 -5.36 18.19 13.27
CA THR A 154 -6.73 18.30 13.80
C THR A 154 -7.80 17.80 12.84
N ARG A 155 -7.45 17.57 11.57
CA ARG A 155 -8.39 17.00 10.60
C ARG A 155 -8.83 15.61 11.03
N ARG A 156 -10.09 15.29 10.77
CA ARG A 156 -10.69 14.00 11.12
C ARG A 156 -10.27 12.91 10.13
N LEU A 157 -9.04 12.46 10.26
CA LEU A 157 -8.52 11.29 9.56
C LEU A 157 -9.09 10.02 10.21
N ARG A 158 -9.35 9.00 9.41
CA ARG A 158 -9.75 7.66 9.85
C ARG A 158 -8.58 6.72 9.69
N TYR A 159 -8.10 6.52 8.47
CA TYR A 159 -7.06 5.56 8.14
C TYR A 159 -5.71 5.87 8.79
N PHE A 160 -5.28 7.13 8.85
CA PHE A 160 -3.99 7.49 9.45
C PHE A 160 -4.08 7.81 10.96
N SER A 161 -5.26 7.66 11.56
CA SER A 161 -5.53 8.16 12.91
C SER A 161 -5.33 7.12 14.00
N GLN A 162 -5.29 7.60 15.24
CA GLN A 162 -5.34 6.75 16.43
C GLN A 162 -6.58 5.83 16.45
N SER A 163 -7.72 6.26 15.88
CA SER A 163 -8.91 5.42 15.85
C SER A 163 -8.73 4.16 15.00
N HIS A 164 -7.88 4.20 13.96
CA HIS A 164 -7.50 2.99 13.24
C HIS A 164 -6.57 2.12 14.08
N LEU A 165 -5.55 2.73 14.71
CA LEU A 165 -4.67 1.97 15.61
C LEU A 165 -5.45 1.30 16.76
N ASP A 166 -6.49 1.92 17.29
CA ASP A 166 -7.33 1.34 18.33
C ASP A 166 -8.14 0.13 17.82
N VAL A 167 -8.59 0.17 16.55
CA VAL A 167 -9.24 -0.97 15.87
C VAL A 167 -8.24 -2.10 15.64
N GLU A 168 -7.04 -1.79 15.15
CA GLU A 168 -5.96 -2.75 14.95
C GLU A 168 -5.53 -3.41 16.28
N MET A 169 -5.39 -2.62 17.34
CA MET A 169 -5.09 -3.14 18.67
C MET A 169 -6.24 -3.97 19.24
N ALA A 170 -7.49 -3.65 18.90
CA ALA A 170 -8.62 -4.49 19.26
C ALA A 170 -8.55 -5.83 18.53
N HIS A 171 -8.22 -5.86 17.24
CA HIS A 171 -7.96 -7.11 16.50
C HIS A 171 -6.87 -7.94 17.20
N ASP A 172 -5.71 -7.35 17.48
CA ASP A 172 -4.55 -7.98 18.15
C ASP A 172 -4.89 -8.56 19.55
N VAL A 173 -5.77 -7.89 20.32
CA VAL A 173 -6.25 -8.42 21.61
C VAL A 173 -7.12 -9.68 21.47
N PHE A 174 -7.89 -9.81 20.39
CA PHE A 174 -8.64 -11.04 20.08
C PHE A 174 -7.76 -12.12 19.42
N GLU A 175 -6.52 -11.79 19.04
CA GLU A 175 -5.57 -12.71 18.42
C GLU A 175 -4.76 -13.56 19.41
N LYS A 176 -4.65 -13.21 20.69
CA LYS A 176 -3.83 -14.02 21.64
C LYS A 176 -4.25 -15.48 21.74
N ASP A 177 -5.56 -15.76 21.70
CA ASP A 177 -6.08 -17.14 21.65
C ASP A 177 -5.88 -17.77 20.25
N THR A 178 -5.83 -16.94 19.21
CA THR A 178 -5.54 -17.34 17.83
C THR A 178 -4.05 -17.67 17.64
N ASP A 179 -3.13 -16.96 18.29
CA ASP A 179 -1.69 -17.16 18.20
C ASP A 179 -1.29 -18.53 18.75
N ALA A 180 -1.79 -18.90 19.92
CA ALA A 180 -1.56 -20.23 20.47
C ALA A 180 -2.09 -21.32 19.51
N GLN A 181 -3.25 -21.08 18.89
CA GLN A 181 -3.81 -21.98 17.89
C GLN A 181 -2.92 -22.08 16.64
N ILE A 182 -2.45 -20.96 16.09
CA ILE A 182 -1.57 -20.90 14.91
C ILE A 182 -0.22 -21.58 15.22
N GLU A 183 0.37 -21.27 16.38
CA GLU A 183 1.63 -21.87 16.82
C GLU A 183 1.54 -23.40 16.84
N SER A 184 0.42 -23.94 17.33
CA SER A 184 0.16 -25.38 17.46
C SER A 184 0.06 -26.14 16.12
N LEU A 185 -0.21 -25.43 15.00
CA LEU A 185 -0.31 -26.05 13.68
C LEU A 185 1.04 -26.63 13.24
N ALA A 186 1.17 -27.95 13.19
CA ALA A 186 2.38 -28.61 12.70
C ALA A 186 2.49 -28.47 11.17
N LEU A 187 3.66 -28.03 10.68
CA LEU A 187 3.96 -27.96 9.26
C LEU A 187 4.94 -29.06 8.87
N ALA A 188 4.69 -29.69 7.73
CA ALA A 188 5.70 -30.53 7.09
C ALA A 188 6.95 -29.70 6.75
N PRO A 189 8.16 -30.28 6.76
CA PRO A 189 9.41 -29.56 6.55
C PRO A 189 9.44 -28.69 5.28
N GLU A 190 8.93 -29.21 4.18
CA GLU A 190 8.86 -28.54 2.88
C GLU A 190 7.90 -27.35 2.88
N VAL A 191 6.74 -27.48 3.54
CA VAL A 191 5.77 -26.38 3.69
C VAL A 191 6.34 -25.28 4.57
N ARG A 192 7.05 -25.65 5.63
CA ARG A 192 7.72 -24.70 6.51
C ARG A 192 8.79 -23.91 5.77
N GLU A 193 9.61 -24.58 4.97
CA GLU A 193 10.65 -23.91 4.17
C GLU A 193 10.03 -22.93 3.16
N GLU A 194 8.97 -23.34 2.45
CA GLU A 194 8.24 -22.45 1.53
C GLU A 194 7.66 -21.23 2.26
N ALA A 195 7.07 -21.42 3.44
CA ALA A 195 6.53 -20.35 4.25
C ALA A 195 7.61 -19.36 4.71
N LEU A 196 8.78 -19.84 5.15
CA LEU A 196 9.90 -18.98 5.55
C LEU A 196 10.41 -18.13 4.38
N GLN A 197 10.57 -18.75 3.20
CA GLN A 197 10.97 -18.02 2.00
C GLN A 197 9.91 -17.02 1.54
N LEU A 198 8.62 -17.34 1.72
CA LEU A 198 7.52 -16.41 1.45
C LEU A 198 7.62 -15.16 2.33
N VAL A 199 7.90 -15.32 3.64
CA VAL A 199 8.11 -14.19 4.56
C VAL A 199 9.26 -13.32 4.06
N ASP A 200 10.39 -13.91 3.67
CA ASP A 200 11.54 -13.16 3.15
C ASP A 200 11.18 -12.35 1.89
N ARG A 201 10.41 -12.95 0.97
CA ARG A 201 9.95 -12.25 -0.24
C ARG A 201 8.98 -11.14 0.12
N CYS A 202 8.00 -11.39 0.98
CA CYS A 202 7.01 -10.40 1.43
C CYS A 202 7.69 -9.15 2.01
N TYR A 203 8.60 -9.34 2.97
CA TYR A 203 9.30 -8.24 3.61
C TYR A 203 10.24 -7.49 2.66
N ARG A 204 10.86 -8.18 1.69
CA ARG A 204 11.66 -7.51 0.65
C ARG A 204 10.81 -6.56 -0.19
N GLU A 205 9.65 -7.02 -0.66
CA GLU A 205 8.79 -6.19 -1.52
C GLU A 205 8.17 -5.02 -0.74
N LEU A 206 7.76 -5.24 0.51
CA LEU A 206 7.25 -4.18 1.37
C LEU A 206 8.34 -3.15 1.74
N THR A 207 9.55 -3.60 2.05
CA THR A 207 10.71 -2.70 2.27
C THR A 207 10.99 -1.87 1.02
N ALA A 208 11.08 -2.51 -0.15
CA ALA A 208 11.33 -1.81 -1.42
C ALA A 208 10.22 -0.80 -1.79
N MET A 209 8.97 -1.06 -1.38
CA MET A 209 7.88 -0.10 -1.52
C MET A 209 8.17 1.18 -0.73
N TYR A 210 8.54 1.05 0.55
CA TYR A 210 8.83 2.20 1.39
C TYR A 210 10.13 2.92 0.99
N ASP A 211 11.14 2.20 0.50
CA ASP A 211 12.33 2.80 -0.13
C ASP A 211 11.94 3.71 -1.31
N GLY A 212 11.05 3.22 -2.18
CA GLY A 212 10.56 3.98 -3.32
C GLY A 212 9.74 5.22 -2.91
N ILE A 213 8.91 5.09 -1.87
CA ILE A 213 8.16 6.21 -1.30
C ILE A 213 9.11 7.27 -0.71
N GLU A 214 10.12 6.85 0.06
CA GLU A 214 11.13 7.75 0.61
C GLU A 214 11.88 8.52 -0.48
N ALA A 215 12.20 7.85 -1.59
CA ALA A 215 12.82 8.51 -2.74
C ALA A 215 11.91 9.59 -3.36
N GLN A 216 10.59 9.36 -3.43
CA GLN A 216 9.63 10.36 -3.91
C GLN A 216 9.53 11.57 -2.96
N ILE A 217 9.49 11.32 -1.65
CA ILE A 217 9.51 12.37 -0.62
C ILE A 217 10.77 13.23 -0.75
N ALA A 218 11.94 12.60 -0.85
CA ALA A 218 13.22 13.30 -0.97
C ALA A 218 13.33 14.14 -2.26
N ALA A 219 12.84 13.61 -3.38
CA ALA A 219 12.79 14.32 -4.66
C ALA A 219 11.86 15.54 -4.58
N HIS A 220 10.70 15.42 -3.94
CA HIS A 220 9.75 16.51 -3.73
C HIS A 220 10.37 17.65 -2.90
N ALA A 221 11.02 17.32 -1.78
CA ALA A 221 11.69 18.30 -0.93
C ALA A 221 12.79 19.07 -1.68
N SER A 222 13.58 18.36 -2.51
CA SER A 222 14.66 18.96 -3.31
C SER A 222 14.11 19.87 -4.43
N GLY A 223 13.03 19.47 -5.08
CA GLY A 223 12.35 20.27 -6.11
C GLY A 223 11.74 21.56 -5.54
N ALA A 224 11.10 21.47 -4.37
CA ALA A 224 10.50 22.62 -3.69
C ALA A 224 11.57 23.66 -3.25
N ALA A 225 12.73 23.21 -2.77
CA ALA A 225 13.85 24.07 -2.42
C ALA A 225 14.40 24.83 -3.64
N SER A 226 14.54 24.16 -4.78
CA SER A 226 15.04 24.76 -6.04
C SER A 226 14.12 25.86 -6.59
N VAL A 227 12.78 25.67 -6.46
CA VAL A 227 11.79 26.69 -6.86
C VAL A 227 11.85 27.92 -5.95
N ARG A 228 12.06 27.74 -4.64
CA ARG A 228 12.18 28.85 -3.67
C ARG A 228 13.49 29.64 -3.83
N SER A 229 14.55 29.03 -4.35
CA SER A 229 15.85 29.70 -4.59
C SER A 229 15.96 30.45 -5.93
N ARG A 230 14.96 30.36 -6.82
CA ARG A 230 15.00 31.11 -8.08
C ARG A 230 14.69 32.59 -7.81
N PRO A 231 15.57 33.54 -8.22
CA PRO A 231 15.25 34.95 -8.13
C PRO A 231 13.99 35.23 -8.95
N ARG A 232 13.01 35.93 -8.37
CA ARG A 232 11.86 36.42 -9.13
C ARG A 232 12.38 37.24 -10.31
N PRO A 233 12.00 36.92 -11.57
CA PRO A 233 12.33 37.81 -12.67
C PRO A 233 11.67 39.16 -12.36
N GLY A 234 12.49 40.21 -12.32
CA GLY A 234 12.01 41.57 -12.16
C GLY A 234 10.93 41.84 -13.19
N ILE A 235 9.85 42.49 -12.76
CA ILE A 235 8.77 42.94 -13.63
C ILE A 235 9.37 43.98 -14.59
N GLY A 236 9.90 43.50 -15.71
CA GLY A 236 10.34 44.28 -16.86
C GLY A 236 9.30 44.09 -17.96
N ALA A 237 8.59 45.18 -18.26
CA ALA A 237 7.59 45.25 -19.32
C ALA A 237 8.15 44.73 -20.66
N GLY A 238 7.39 43.85 -21.31
CA GLY A 238 7.72 43.28 -22.61
C GLY A 238 6.55 42.49 -23.17
N LEU A 239 5.51 43.21 -23.58
CA LEU A 239 4.42 42.67 -24.39
C LEU A 239 4.99 42.19 -25.73
N HIS A 240 5.03 40.88 -25.97
CA HIS A 240 4.99 40.34 -27.32
C HIS A 240 4.03 39.14 -27.36
N ALA A 241 2.90 39.36 -28.03
CA ALA A 241 1.94 38.34 -28.39
C ALA A 241 2.61 37.36 -29.38
N SER A 242 2.66 36.08 -29.00
CA SER A 242 2.93 34.99 -29.93
C SER A 242 1.66 34.19 -30.12
N ALA A 243 1.18 34.17 -31.37
CA ALA A 243 0.00 33.44 -31.79
C ALA A 243 0.15 31.92 -31.57
N ALA A 244 -0.93 31.29 -31.11
CA ALA A 244 -1.03 29.85 -30.97
C ALA A 244 -1.06 29.15 -32.34
N PRO A 245 -0.40 27.99 -32.52
CA PRO A 245 -0.60 27.16 -33.69
C PRO A 245 -1.98 26.48 -33.63
N SER A 246 -2.73 26.58 -34.73
CA SER A 246 -4.03 25.94 -34.89
C SER A 246 -3.89 24.41 -34.97
N LEU A 247 -4.58 23.71 -34.07
CA LEU A 247 -4.74 22.26 -34.14
C LEU A 247 -5.77 21.93 -35.23
N ARG A 248 -5.33 21.22 -36.29
CA ARG A 248 -6.23 20.64 -37.29
C ARG A 248 -7.04 19.49 -36.66
N PRO A 249 -8.35 19.37 -36.94
CA PRO A 249 -9.13 18.24 -36.43
C PRO A 249 -8.73 16.94 -37.13
N PHE A 250 -8.53 15.89 -36.34
CA PHE A 250 -8.38 14.52 -36.81
C PHE A 250 -9.65 14.08 -37.57
N ALA A 251 -9.47 13.66 -38.82
CA ALA A 251 -10.53 13.08 -39.63
C ALA A 251 -11.02 11.76 -39.01
N ARG A 252 -12.33 11.67 -38.75
CA ARG A 252 -13.02 10.43 -38.36
C ARG A 252 -12.91 9.41 -39.50
N ARG A 253 -12.30 8.25 -39.24
CA ARG A 253 -12.49 7.06 -40.09
C ARG A 253 -13.87 6.47 -39.82
N ALA A 254 -14.64 6.26 -40.88
CA ALA A 254 -15.93 5.58 -40.87
C ALA A 254 -15.78 4.08 -40.54
N PRO A 255 -16.80 3.43 -39.95
CA PRO A 255 -16.79 2.01 -39.67
C PRO A 255 -16.98 1.19 -40.96
N ALA A 256 -16.21 0.11 -41.07
CA ALA A 256 -16.41 -0.92 -42.09
C ALA A 256 -17.75 -1.62 -41.86
N ARG A 257 -18.52 -1.80 -42.94
CA ARG A 257 -19.77 -2.56 -42.95
C ARG A 257 -19.45 -4.04 -42.83
N ASP A 258 -19.85 -4.67 -41.72
CA ASP A 258 -19.97 -6.12 -41.65
C ASP A 258 -21.30 -6.54 -42.28
N GLY A 259 -21.20 -7.22 -43.42
CA GLY A 259 -22.30 -7.88 -44.10
C GLY A 259 -22.58 -9.23 -43.47
N ALA A 260 -23.79 -9.35 -42.91
CA ALA A 260 -24.35 -10.55 -42.32
C ALA A 260 -24.57 -11.72 -43.32
N ARG A 261 -24.48 -12.95 -42.79
CA ARG A 261 -25.44 -14.11 -42.88
C ARG A 261 -24.66 -15.42 -42.98
N ARG A 262 -24.72 -16.31 -41.97
CA ARG A 262 -25.79 -17.25 -41.52
C ARG A 262 -25.93 -18.52 -42.38
N THR A 263 -26.11 -19.63 -41.65
CA THR A 263 -26.55 -21.00 -42.02
C THR A 263 -25.44 -21.92 -42.52
N ARG A 264 -25.28 -23.17 -42.06
CA ARG A 264 -26.13 -24.09 -41.29
C ARG A 264 -25.35 -24.76 -40.16
#